data_AF-A0A0T5ZR69-F1
#
_entry.id   AF-A0A0T5ZR69-F1
#
_cell.length_a   1.000
_cell.length_b   1.000
_cell.length_c   1.000
_cell.angle_alpha   90.00
_cell.angle_beta   90.00
_cell.angle_gamma   90.00
#
_symmetry.space_group_name_H-M   'P 1'
#
loop_
_entity.id
_entity.type
_entity.pdbx_description
1 polymer ?
#
loop_
_entity_poly.entity_id
_entity_poly.type
_entity_poly.pdbx_seq_one_letter_code
_entity_poly.pdbx_strand_id
1 'polypeptide(L)'
;MKEKAIKIAIREWDNIKCSLERCGDIGELAPEDVVTDDPILVLTKKFLLFTSSLIEMDKKLLKYRYRIPEASDVFAALAIKSAERLELARGLALAFGGGYSYVRTGLLRLQGTELQQTTFFKIFFPQGADFNWDFNSSLVKTKFKAVFDKFMRWQNNPQLYAVDMCMTNANTLNLELNGEKG
;
A
#
# COMPACT_ATOMS: atom_id res chain seq x y z
N MET A 1 -13.70 23.33 2.29
CA MET A 1 -12.63 22.42 1.79
C MET A 1 -12.41 21.23 2.71
N LYS A 2 -12.17 21.45 4.00
CA LYS A 2 -11.94 20.39 5.00
C LYS A 2 -13.03 19.32 5.06
N GLU A 3 -14.30 19.71 5.12
CA GLU A 3 -15.43 18.77 5.15
C GLU A 3 -15.52 17.89 3.89
N LYS A 4 -15.24 18.47 2.71
CA LYS A 4 -15.18 17.70 1.46
C LYS A 4 -14.06 16.66 1.49
N ALA A 5 -12.87 17.04 1.98
CA ALA A 5 -11.74 16.12 2.10
C ALA A 5 -12.05 14.97 3.07
N ILE A 6 -12.69 15.24 4.22
CA ILE A 6 -13.12 14.22 5.17
C ILE A 6 -14.08 13.23 4.51
N LYS A 7 -15.09 13.71 3.78
CA LYS A 7 -16.05 12.84 3.05
C LYS A 7 -15.33 11.93 2.04
N ILE A 8 -14.33 12.45 1.33
CA ILE A 8 -13.54 11.66 0.38
C ILE A 8 -12.68 10.63 1.12
N ALA A 9 -12.03 11.03 2.22
CA ALA A 9 -11.19 10.13 3.01
C ALA A 9 -12.01 8.96 3.58
N ILE A 10 -13.22 9.23 4.10
CA ILE A 10 -14.14 8.18 4.59
C ILE A 10 -14.54 7.23 3.45
N ARG A 11 -14.94 7.76 2.28
CA ARG A 11 -15.27 6.93 1.11
C ARG A 11 -14.11 5.99 0.74
N GLU A 12 -12.88 6.51 0.70
CA GLU A 12 -11.72 5.69 0.34
C GLU A 12 -11.28 4.76 1.46
N TRP A 13 -11.52 5.13 2.72
CA TRP A 13 -11.35 4.24 3.86
C TRP A 13 -12.27 3.03 3.77
N ASP A 14 -13.54 3.23 3.44
CA ASP A 14 -14.50 2.13 3.26
C ASP A 14 -14.06 1.17 2.13
N ASN A 15 -13.51 1.73 1.05
CA ASN A 15 -12.92 0.93 -0.04
C ASN A 15 -11.73 0.08 0.45
N ILE A 16 -10.87 0.63 1.32
CA ILE A 16 -9.75 -0.09 1.91
C ILE A 16 -10.24 -1.14 2.93
N LYS A 17 -11.21 -0.78 3.78
CA LYS A 17 -11.83 -1.67 4.74
C LYS A 17 -12.40 -2.91 4.04
N CYS A 18 -13.09 -2.71 2.92
CA CYS A 18 -13.57 -3.82 2.09
C CYS A 18 -12.42 -4.68 1.57
N SER A 19 -11.40 -4.09 0.95
CA SER A 19 -10.30 -4.85 0.33
C SER A 19 -9.42 -5.60 1.35
N LEU A 20 -9.37 -5.11 2.59
CA LEU A 20 -8.61 -5.67 3.71
C LEU A 20 -9.45 -6.49 4.70
N GLU A 21 -10.74 -6.74 4.43
CA GLU A 21 -11.64 -7.41 5.39
C GLU A 21 -11.13 -8.77 5.91
N ARG A 22 -10.30 -9.45 5.11
CA ARG A 22 -9.69 -10.75 5.48
C ARG A 22 -8.43 -10.61 6.35
N CYS A 23 -7.81 -9.44 6.38
CA CYS A 23 -6.65 -9.15 7.20
C CYS A 23 -7.06 -8.87 8.66
N GLY A 24 -8.24 -8.29 8.86
CA GLY A 24 -8.80 -7.95 10.18
C GLY A 24 -9.71 -6.74 10.09
N ASP A 25 -10.27 -6.33 11.23
CA ASP A 25 -11.07 -5.11 11.32
C ASP A 25 -10.17 -3.90 11.58
N ILE A 26 -10.21 -2.92 10.67
CA ILE A 26 -9.48 -1.65 10.79
C ILE A 26 -10.30 -0.56 11.47
N GLY A 27 -11.56 -0.83 11.83
CA GLY A 27 -12.49 0.12 12.45
C GLY A 27 -12.93 1.25 11.51
N GLU A 28 -13.49 2.31 12.09
CA GLU A 28 -13.98 3.49 11.38
C GLU A 28 -12.93 4.60 11.34
N LEU A 29 -12.90 5.38 10.24
CA LEU A 29 -12.05 6.55 10.15
C LEU A 29 -12.74 7.76 10.80
N ALA A 30 -12.15 8.28 11.88
CA ALA A 30 -12.69 9.47 12.52
C ALA A 30 -12.29 10.73 11.73
N PRO A 31 -13.10 11.80 11.70
CA PRO A 31 -12.72 13.06 11.04
C PRO A 31 -11.38 13.61 11.52
N GLU A 32 -11.04 13.40 12.79
CA GLU A 32 -9.78 13.80 13.42
C GLU A 32 -8.59 13.08 12.77
N ASP A 33 -8.76 11.82 12.37
CA ASP A 33 -7.71 11.02 11.73
C ASP A 33 -7.25 11.58 10.38
N VAL A 34 -8.09 12.38 9.73
CA VAL A 34 -7.83 13.08 8.46
C VAL A 34 -7.12 14.41 8.72
N VAL A 35 -7.28 14.95 9.93
CA VAL A 35 -6.98 16.34 10.29
C VAL A 35 -5.81 16.45 11.29
N THR A 36 -5.37 15.35 11.89
CA THR A 36 -4.28 15.30 12.85
C THR A 36 -2.92 15.55 12.21
N ASP A 37 -2.02 16.19 12.98
CA ASP A 37 -0.57 16.21 12.78
C ASP A 37 0.02 14.81 13.04
N ASP A 38 -0.45 13.82 12.28
CA ASP A 38 0.11 12.48 12.35
C ASP A 38 1.59 12.56 11.91
N PRO A 39 2.55 12.07 12.72
CA PRO A 39 3.96 12.07 12.37
C PRO A 39 4.27 11.48 10.98
N ILE A 40 3.41 10.63 10.41
CA ILE A 40 3.52 10.10 9.04
C ILE A 40 3.24 11.19 7.98
N LEU A 41 2.21 12.00 8.20
CA LEU A 41 1.92 13.18 7.39
C LEU A 41 2.99 14.28 7.59
N VAL A 42 3.63 14.32 8.75
CA VAL A 42 4.75 15.22 9.08
C VAL A 42 6.09 14.75 8.48
N LEU A 43 6.41 13.46 8.53
CA LEU A 43 7.61 12.84 7.92
C LEU A 43 7.61 13.00 6.40
N THR A 44 6.43 13.03 5.79
CA THR A 44 6.27 13.32 4.36
C THR A 44 6.18 14.83 4.06
N LYS A 45 6.12 15.72 5.07
CA LYS A 45 5.83 17.17 4.94
C LYS A 45 4.51 17.47 4.20
N LYS A 46 3.49 16.62 4.34
CA LYS A 46 2.33 16.56 3.43
C LYS A 46 0.96 16.70 4.08
N PHE A 47 0.78 17.24 5.29
CA PHE A 47 -0.59 17.39 5.82
C PHE A 47 -1.52 18.25 4.91
N LEU A 48 -1.04 19.43 4.50
CA LEU A 48 -1.69 20.28 3.48
C LEU A 48 -1.82 19.57 2.12
N LEU A 49 -0.85 18.72 1.79
CA LEU A 49 -0.84 17.96 0.54
C LEU A 49 -1.77 16.76 0.57
N PHE A 50 -2.07 16.13 1.72
CA PHE A 50 -3.03 15.04 1.83
C PHE A 50 -4.45 15.54 1.62
N THR A 51 -4.82 16.64 2.29
CA THR A 51 -6.11 17.29 2.09
C THR A 51 -6.26 17.75 0.63
N SER A 52 -5.22 18.34 0.05
CA SER A 52 -5.22 18.76 -1.36
C SER A 52 -5.27 17.57 -2.32
N SER A 53 -4.52 16.50 -2.05
CA SER A 53 -4.53 15.27 -2.84
C SER A 53 -5.89 14.58 -2.80
N LEU A 54 -6.59 14.57 -1.66
CA LEU A 54 -7.98 14.07 -1.60
C LEU A 54 -8.89 14.84 -2.57
N ILE A 55 -8.82 16.19 -2.54
CA ILE A 55 -9.64 17.04 -3.39
C ILE A 55 -9.28 16.89 -4.86
N GLU A 56 -7.99 16.91 -5.21
CA GLU A 56 -7.52 16.79 -6.59
C GLU A 56 -7.75 15.39 -7.15
N MET A 57 -7.60 14.34 -6.33
CA MET A 57 -7.96 12.97 -6.70
C MET A 57 -9.44 12.89 -7.07
N ASP A 58 -10.33 13.42 -6.24
CA ASP A 58 -11.78 13.39 -6.48
C ASP A 58 -12.17 14.16 -7.75
N LYS A 59 -11.56 15.33 -8.00
CA LYS A 59 -11.77 16.09 -9.25
C LYS A 59 -11.37 15.31 -10.51
N LYS A 60 -10.28 14.54 -10.42
CA LYS A 60 -9.68 13.82 -11.55
C LYS A 60 -10.25 12.41 -11.73
N LEU A 61 -11.00 11.90 -10.75
CA LEU A 61 -11.45 10.52 -10.66
C LEU A 61 -12.22 10.03 -11.89
N LEU A 62 -13.15 10.84 -12.41
CA LEU A 62 -13.97 10.44 -13.56
C LEU A 62 -13.15 10.27 -14.85
N LYS A 63 -12.11 11.09 -15.02
CA LYS A 63 -11.30 11.12 -16.24
C LYS A 63 -10.14 10.13 -16.20
N TYR A 64 -9.45 10.05 -15.06
CA TYR A 64 -8.20 9.30 -14.92
C TYR A 64 -8.29 8.11 -13.97
N ARG A 65 -9.47 7.86 -13.39
CA ARG A 65 -9.64 6.88 -12.29
C ARG A 65 -8.61 7.17 -11.20
N TYR A 66 -8.02 6.13 -10.61
CA TYR A 66 -6.98 6.26 -9.59
C TYR A 66 -5.55 6.27 -10.16
N ARG A 67 -5.36 6.35 -11.49
CA ARG A 67 -4.03 6.37 -12.12
C ARG A 67 -3.43 7.78 -12.12
N ILE A 68 -3.37 8.40 -10.95
CA ILE A 68 -2.89 9.77 -10.74
C ILE A 68 -2.05 9.87 -9.45
N PRO A 69 -1.04 10.76 -9.41
CA PRO A 69 -0.16 10.91 -8.25
C PRO A 69 -0.89 11.15 -6.94
N GLU A 70 -1.98 11.92 -6.97
CA GLU A 70 -2.76 12.27 -5.78
C GLU A 70 -3.49 11.06 -5.19
N ALA A 71 -3.99 10.16 -6.03
CA ALA A 71 -4.55 8.89 -5.58
C ALA A 71 -3.47 8.02 -4.92
N SER A 72 -2.25 8.01 -5.49
CA SER A 72 -1.14 7.23 -4.91
C SER A 72 -0.78 7.74 -3.52
N ASP A 73 -0.71 9.06 -3.33
CA ASP A 73 -0.44 9.68 -2.02
C ASP A 73 -1.58 9.36 -1.02
N VAL A 74 -2.85 9.43 -1.45
CA VAL A 74 -4.01 9.14 -0.60
C VAL A 74 -4.04 7.67 -0.17
N PHE A 75 -3.95 6.74 -1.12
CA PHE A 75 -4.01 5.32 -0.80
C PHE A 75 -2.82 4.85 0.02
N ALA A 76 -1.63 5.43 -0.19
CA ALA A 76 -0.47 5.12 0.65
C ALA A 76 -0.76 5.52 2.10
N ALA A 77 -1.15 6.77 2.35
CA ALA A 77 -1.41 7.26 3.70
C ALA A 77 -2.51 6.47 4.43
N LEU A 78 -3.65 6.22 3.76
CA LEU A 78 -4.75 5.47 4.36
C LEU A 78 -4.38 4.00 4.60
N ALA A 79 -3.65 3.36 3.70
CA ALA A 79 -3.24 1.97 3.85
C ALA A 79 -2.15 1.80 4.93
N ILE A 80 -1.25 2.77 5.11
CA ILE A 80 -0.29 2.79 6.24
C ILE A 80 -1.07 2.77 7.56
N LYS A 81 -2.02 3.70 7.70
CA LYS A 81 -2.84 3.80 8.91
C LYS A 81 -3.67 2.53 9.15
N SER A 82 -4.20 1.94 8.08
CA SER A 82 -4.91 0.65 8.15
C SER A 82 -3.99 -0.47 8.66
N ALA A 83 -2.77 -0.55 8.15
CA ALA A 83 -1.77 -1.53 8.58
C ALA A 83 -1.36 -1.34 10.05
N GLU A 84 -1.18 -0.10 10.51
CA GLU A 84 -0.89 0.20 11.93
C GLU A 84 -2.06 -0.20 12.84
N ARG A 85 -3.32 0.00 12.41
CA ARG A 85 -4.50 -0.49 13.14
C ARG A 85 -4.61 -2.00 13.19
N LEU A 86 -3.99 -2.70 12.24
CA LEU A 86 -3.83 -4.16 12.24
C LEU A 86 -2.54 -4.60 12.95
N GLU A 87 -1.94 -3.74 13.78
CA GLU A 87 -0.77 -4.03 14.62
C GLU A 87 0.54 -4.28 13.85
N LEU A 88 0.65 -3.87 12.58
CA LEU A 88 1.94 -3.84 11.92
C LEU A 88 2.82 -2.70 12.49
N ALA A 89 4.04 -3.05 12.85
CA ALA A 89 5.09 -2.13 13.23
C ALA A 89 5.33 -1.12 12.11
N ARG A 90 5.57 0.13 12.50
CA ARG A 90 5.63 1.29 11.61
C ARG A 90 6.43 1.07 10.32
N GLY A 91 7.62 0.46 10.39
CA GLY A 91 8.43 0.21 9.20
C GLY A 91 7.75 -0.71 8.17
N LEU A 92 7.06 -1.75 8.63
CA LEU A 92 6.29 -2.66 7.79
C LEU A 92 4.98 -2.03 7.33
N ALA A 93 4.33 -1.21 8.16
CA ALA A 93 3.13 -0.47 7.76
C ALA A 93 3.42 0.54 6.61
N LEU A 94 4.55 1.25 6.66
CA LEU A 94 5.02 2.12 5.57
C LEU A 94 5.19 1.36 4.25
N ALA A 95 5.88 0.22 4.31
CA ALA A 95 6.08 -0.63 3.13
C ALA A 95 4.76 -1.23 2.62
N PHE A 96 3.85 -1.61 3.53
CA PHE A 96 2.54 -2.14 3.17
C PHE A 96 1.71 -1.09 2.43
N GLY A 97 1.65 0.15 2.93
CA GLY A 97 0.89 1.19 2.26
C GLY A 97 1.48 1.62 0.93
N GLY A 98 2.81 1.66 0.79
CA GLY A 98 3.46 1.86 -0.50
C GLY A 98 3.06 0.79 -1.53
N GLY A 99 3.10 -0.49 -1.13
CA GLY A 99 2.69 -1.60 -1.98
C GLY A 99 1.19 -1.60 -2.31
N TYR A 100 0.33 -1.32 -1.33
CA TYR A 100 -1.12 -1.19 -1.55
C TYR A 100 -1.43 -0.10 -2.57
N SER A 101 -0.81 1.07 -2.40
CA SER A 101 -0.93 2.21 -3.32
C SER A 101 -0.49 1.84 -4.73
N TYR A 102 0.63 1.12 -4.87
CA TYR A 102 1.11 0.66 -6.17
C TYR A 102 0.11 -0.27 -6.86
N VAL A 103 -0.41 -1.28 -6.16
CA VAL A 103 -1.41 -2.21 -6.72
C VAL A 103 -2.69 -1.46 -7.14
N ARG A 104 -3.10 -0.45 -6.36
CA ARG A 104 -4.34 0.32 -6.59
C ARG A 104 -4.23 1.32 -7.72
N THR A 105 -3.06 1.92 -7.91
CA THR A 105 -2.89 3.08 -8.81
C THR A 105 -1.99 2.79 -10.01
N GLY A 106 -1.19 1.73 -9.95
CA GLY A 106 -0.11 1.46 -10.91
C GLY A 106 1.10 2.38 -10.78
N LEU A 107 1.12 3.27 -9.78
CA LEU A 107 2.20 4.23 -9.57
C LEU A 107 3.10 3.76 -8.44
N LEU A 108 4.35 3.40 -8.79
CA LEU A 108 5.33 2.97 -7.81
C LEU A 108 5.88 4.19 -7.08
N ARG A 109 5.58 4.31 -5.78
CA ARG A 109 6.26 5.21 -4.85
C ARG A 109 7.17 4.35 -3.98
N LEU A 110 8.48 4.53 -4.08
CA LEU A 110 9.45 3.73 -3.34
C LEU A 110 9.36 4.06 -1.85
N GLN A 111 8.62 3.24 -1.09
CA GLN A 111 8.62 3.20 0.37
C GLN A 111 8.81 1.73 0.79
N GLY A 112 9.78 1.48 1.67
CA GLY A 112 10.20 0.12 2.05
C GLY A 112 11.42 -0.40 1.28
N THR A 113 11.84 -1.62 1.61
CA THR A 113 12.95 -2.33 0.93
C THR A 113 12.49 -2.92 -0.40
N GLU A 114 13.45 -3.25 -1.26
CA GLU A 114 13.20 -3.94 -2.53
C GLU A 114 12.34 -5.19 -2.33
N LEU A 115 12.69 -6.05 -1.37
CA LEU A 115 11.95 -7.29 -1.06
C LEU A 115 10.48 -7.04 -0.67
N GLN A 116 10.22 -6.01 0.12
CA GLN A 116 8.85 -5.66 0.53
C GLN A 116 8.02 -5.24 -0.69
N GLN A 117 8.64 -4.49 -1.62
CA GLN A 117 8.01 -4.10 -2.87
C GLN A 117 7.83 -5.30 -3.82
N THR A 118 8.83 -6.16 -3.95
CA THR A 118 8.74 -7.37 -4.79
C THR A 118 7.67 -8.34 -4.28
N THR A 119 7.35 -8.32 -2.99
CA THR A 119 6.29 -9.18 -2.42
C THR A 119 4.92 -8.82 -2.98
N PHE A 120 4.58 -7.52 -3.03
CA PHE A 120 3.35 -7.07 -3.69
C PHE A 120 3.36 -7.43 -5.17
N PHE A 121 4.49 -7.21 -5.87
CA PHE A 121 4.61 -7.52 -7.28
C PHE A 121 4.40 -9.00 -7.58
N LYS A 122 5.07 -9.90 -6.86
CA LYS A 122 4.97 -11.35 -7.03
C LYS A 122 3.55 -11.87 -6.77
N ILE A 123 2.87 -11.30 -5.77
CA ILE A 123 1.51 -11.74 -5.41
C ILE A 123 0.47 -11.20 -6.38
N PHE A 124 0.54 -9.92 -6.78
CA PHE A 124 -0.47 -9.33 -7.64
C PHE A 124 -0.20 -9.54 -9.13
N PHE A 125 1.05 -9.51 -9.58
CA PHE A 125 1.42 -9.51 -11.00
C PHE A 125 2.28 -10.72 -11.41
N PRO A 126 1.88 -11.97 -11.10
CA PRO A 126 2.73 -13.15 -11.35
C PRO A 126 2.98 -13.43 -12.84
N GLN A 127 2.12 -12.94 -13.74
CA GLN A 127 2.22 -13.13 -15.19
C GLN A 127 2.43 -11.81 -15.95
N GLY A 128 2.74 -10.72 -15.23
CA GLY A 128 2.83 -9.37 -15.80
C GLY A 128 1.83 -8.39 -15.18
N ALA A 129 2.03 -7.12 -15.51
CA ALA A 129 1.38 -6.00 -14.82
C ALA A 129 -0.01 -5.66 -15.42
N ASP A 130 -1.07 -6.30 -14.93
CA ASP A 130 -2.46 -5.86 -15.14
C ASP A 130 -3.02 -5.18 -13.89
N PHE A 131 -3.24 -3.87 -13.96
CA PHE A 131 -3.72 -3.05 -12.84
C PHE A 131 -5.25 -2.92 -12.77
N ASN A 132 -6.01 -3.69 -13.56
CA ASN A 132 -7.47 -3.64 -13.56
C ASN A 132 -8.09 -4.58 -12.51
N TRP A 133 -7.60 -4.50 -11.27
CA TRP A 133 -8.11 -5.30 -10.17
C TRP A 133 -9.49 -4.82 -9.70
N ASP A 134 -10.42 -5.76 -9.53
CA ASP A 134 -11.60 -5.53 -8.70
C ASP A 134 -11.24 -5.74 -7.23
N PHE A 135 -11.09 -4.64 -6.48
CA PHE A 135 -10.69 -4.67 -5.07
C PHE A 135 -11.75 -5.21 -4.13
N ASN A 136 -13.00 -5.33 -4.59
CA ASN A 136 -14.05 -5.98 -3.81
C ASN A 136 -14.07 -7.50 -4.04
N SER A 137 -13.33 -7.99 -5.04
CA SER A 137 -13.28 -9.42 -5.37
C SER A 137 -12.60 -10.24 -4.27
N SER A 138 -13.08 -11.48 -4.10
CA SER A 138 -12.48 -12.46 -3.20
C SER A 138 -11.00 -12.71 -3.53
N LEU A 139 -10.60 -12.62 -4.80
CA LEU A 139 -9.22 -12.81 -5.23
C LEU A 139 -8.30 -11.72 -4.67
N VAL A 140 -8.66 -10.44 -4.83
CA VAL A 140 -7.86 -9.32 -4.32
C VAL A 140 -7.76 -9.37 -2.80
N LYS A 141 -8.88 -9.63 -2.11
CA LYS A 141 -8.92 -9.80 -0.65
C LYS A 141 -7.99 -10.93 -0.17
N THR A 142 -7.95 -12.04 -0.90
CA THR A 142 -7.04 -13.17 -0.60
C THR A 142 -5.58 -12.78 -0.81
N LYS A 143 -5.27 -12.05 -1.90
CA LYS A 143 -3.92 -11.57 -2.19
C LYS A 143 -3.44 -10.59 -1.12
N PHE A 144 -4.27 -9.64 -0.69
CA PHE A 144 -3.92 -8.74 0.41
C PHE A 144 -3.70 -9.48 1.72
N LYS A 145 -4.55 -10.45 2.05
CA LYS A 145 -4.31 -11.31 3.22
C LYS A 145 -2.97 -12.03 3.14
N ALA A 146 -2.61 -12.59 2.00
CA ALA A 146 -1.32 -13.27 1.82
C ALA A 146 -0.13 -12.33 2.02
N VAL A 147 -0.21 -11.09 1.50
CA VAL A 147 0.81 -10.06 1.75
C VAL A 147 0.88 -9.71 3.22
N PHE A 148 -0.26 -9.44 3.86
CA PHE A 148 -0.35 -9.04 5.26
C PHE A 148 0.19 -10.14 6.19
N ASP A 149 -0.22 -11.39 6.00
CA ASP A 149 0.26 -12.54 6.78
C ASP A 149 1.79 -12.69 6.64
N LYS A 150 2.35 -12.42 5.45
CA LYS A 150 3.81 -12.43 5.24
C LYS A 150 4.50 -11.31 6.03
N PHE A 151 3.94 -10.12 6.06
CA PHE A 151 4.48 -8.99 6.84
C PHE A 151 4.41 -9.29 8.35
N MET A 152 3.30 -9.84 8.84
CA MET A 152 3.16 -10.27 10.23
C MET A 152 4.18 -11.36 10.59
N ARG A 153 4.45 -12.31 9.70
CA ARG A 153 5.48 -13.34 9.91
C ARG A 153 6.88 -12.72 10.01
N TRP A 154 7.22 -11.76 9.17
CA TRP A 154 8.49 -11.04 9.25
C TRP A 154 8.62 -10.23 10.55
N GLN A 155 7.53 -9.59 11.00
CA GLN A 155 7.49 -8.87 12.27
C GLN A 155 7.76 -9.80 13.46
N ASN A 156 7.04 -10.93 13.51
CA ASN A 156 7.10 -11.86 14.63
C ASN A 156 8.35 -12.74 14.60
N ASN A 157 9.00 -12.85 13.43
CA ASN A 157 10.26 -13.57 13.27
C ASN A 157 11.18 -12.85 12.26
N PRO A 158 11.97 -11.87 12.73
CA PRO A 158 12.88 -11.10 11.87
C PRO A 158 13.93 -11.94 11.13
N GLN A 159 14.25 -13.16 11.60
CA GLN A 159 15.17 -14.04 10.89
C GLN A 159 14.58 -14.52 9.56
N LEU A 160 13.26 -14.70 9.46
CA LEU A 160 12.59 -15.05 8.19
C LEU A 160 12.72 -13.93 7.16
N TYR A 161 12.72 -12.68 7.61
CA TYR A 161 12.95 -11.53 6.74
C TYR A 161 14.37 -11.55 6.17
N ALA A 162 15.38 -11.83 7.00
CA ALA A 162 16.76 -11.95 6.57
C ALA A 162 16.97 -13.11 5.57
N VAL A 163 16.34 -14.27 5.80
CA VAL A 163 16.39 -15.40 4.88
C VAL A 163 15.76 -15.06 3.52
N ASP A 164 14.56 -14.46 3.53
CA ASP A 164 13.88 -14.05 2.29
C ASP A 164 14.69 -12.97 1.52
N MET A 165 15.36 -12.07 2.25
CA MET A 165 16.29 -11.08 1.66
C MET A 165 17.49 -11.75 1.00
N CYS A 166 18.18 -12.66 1.70
CA CYS A 166 19.34 -13.38 1.17
C CYS A 166 19.00 -14.25 -0.04
N MET A 167 17.84 -14.92 -0.04
CA MET A 167 17.38 -15.71 -1.19
C MET A 167 17.00 -14.83 -2.39
N THR A 168 16.57 -13.59 -2.16
CA THR A 168 16.30 -12.65 -3.26
C THR A 168 17.60 -12.21 -3.92
N ASN A 169 18.62 -11.87 -3.14
CA ASN A 169 19.95 -11.50 -3.67
C ASN A 169 20.63 -12.65 -4.43
N ALA A 170 20.53 -13.89 -3.93
CA ALA A 170 21.10 -15.05 -4.59
C ALA A 170 20.43 -15.34 -5.95
N ASN A 171 19.12 -15.13 -6.06
CA ASN A 171 18.40 -15.29 -7.32
C ASN A 171 18.67 -14.15 -8.32
N THR A 172 18.86 -12.91 -7.85
CA THR A 172 19.28 -11.78 -8.70
C THR A 172 20.68 -12.00 -9.26
N LEU A 173 21.63 -12.44 -8.43
CA LEU A 173 22.99 -12.81 -8.86
C LEU A 173 22.98 -13.95 -9.89
N ASN A 174 22.13 -14.97 -9.69
CA ASN A 174 22.02 -16.07 -10.65
C ASN A 174 21.36 -15.67 -11.97
N LEU A 175 20.47 -14.67 -11.99
CA LEU A 175 19.88 -14.14 -13.24
C LEU A 175 20.87 -13.27 -14.01
N GLU A 176 21.70 -12.48 -13.32
CA GLU A 176 22.77 -11.70 -13.94
C GLU A 176 23.85 -12.62 -14.55
N LEU A 177 24.26 -13.67 -13.84
CA LEU A 177 25.27 -14.62 -14.33
C LEU A 177 24.79 -15.51 -15.48
N ASN A 178 23.47 -15.76 -15.59
CA ASN A 178 22.89 -16.55 -16.68
C ASN A 178 22.40 -15.69 -17.85
N GLY A 179 22.31 -14.37 -17.69
CA GLY A 179 22.01 -13.41 -18.77
C GLY A 179 23.22 -13.04 -19.64
N GLU A 180 24.44 -13.39 -19.21
CA GLU A 180 25.69 -13.15 -19.96
C GLU A 180 26.10 -14.31 -20.88
N LYS A 181 25.31 -15.38 -20.98
CA LYS A 181 25.51 -16.44 -21.96
C LYS A 181 24.44 -16.40 -23.03
N GLY A 182 24.62 -15.46 -23.96
CA GLY A 182 24.06 -15.54 -25.30
C GLY A 182 24.70 -16.66 -26.13
#